data_AF-A0A0H5CUK2-F1
#
_entry.id   AF-A0A0H5CUK2-F1
#
_cell.length_a   1.000
_cell.length_b   1.000
_cell.length_c   1.000
_cell.angle_alpha   90.00
_cell.angle_beta   90.00
_cell.angle_gamma   90.00
#
_symmetry.space_group_name_H-M   'P 1'
#
loop_
_entity.id
_entity.type
_entity.pdbx_description
1 polymer ?
#
loop_
_entity_poly.entity_id
_entity_poly.type
_entity_poly.pdbx_seq_one_letter_code
_entity_poly.pdbx_strand_id
1 'polypeptide(L)'
;MNARSGAGDRLTAFGTQLLEVHIWLREMLEDLEDSIEDYFDGKGLPSKDLRAHCLSFCTALTKHHTGEDKGAFPAIAAEFPELRKVLSDLRSDHNQLDWLLGNLRKLLDALPEQPDPATRAQVREEVVAVSSVMRTHFIYEEKKLISVLNSMDVPQWRESPPAFLQID
;
A
#
# COMPACT_ATOMS: atom_id res chain seq x y z
N MET A 1 32.36 -17.65 32.91
CA MET A 1 32.19 -17.41 31.47
C MET A 1 31.03 -18.24 30.96
N ASN A 2 29.89 -17.62 30.66
CA ASN A 2 29.08 -17.99 29.49
C ASN A 2 28.06 -16.88 29.25
N ALA A 3 28.51 -15.85 28.53
CA ALA A 3 27.65 -14.83 27.94
C ALA A 3 27.21 -15.32 26.57
N ARG A 4 25.99 -15.88 26.47
CA ARG A 4 25.26 -16.06 25.21
C ARG A 4 23.75 -16.10 25.50
N SER A 5 23.16 -14.95 25.79
CA SER A 5 21.70 -14.77 25.68
C SER A 5 21.33 -13.36 25.21
N GLY A 6 22.21 -12.71 24.44
CA GLY A 6 22.12 -11.27 24.13
C GLY A 6 21.69 -10.91 22.72
N ALA A 7 21.17 -11.82 21.89
CA ALA A 7 20.94 -11.54 20.47
C ALA A 7 19.72 -12.25 19.83
N GLY A 8 18.79 -12.80 20.65
CA GLY A 8 17.67 -13.62 20.17
C GLY A 8 16.31 -12.90 20.09
N ASP A 9 16.08 -11.86 20.90
CA ASP A 9 14.76 -11.25 21.06
C ASP A 9 14.76 -9.77 20.67
N ARG A 10 15.04 -9.44 19.41
CA ARG A 10 14.27 -8.33 18.84
C ARG A 10 12.87 -8.89 18.65
N LEU A 11 11.98 -8.64 19.61
CA LEU A 11 10.54 -8.79 19.40
C LEU A 11 10.23 -8.16 18.03
N THR A 12 9.92 -9.01 17.05
CA THR A 12 9.58 -8.52 15.72
C THR A 12 8.17 -7.99 15.82
N ALA A 13 8.03 -6.67 15.85
CA ALA A 13 6.74 -6.02 15.88
C ALA A 13 6.23 -5.91 14.45
N PHE A 14 5.68 -6.99 13.90
CA PHE A 14 5.17 -7.01 12.51
C PHE A 14 4.13 -5.91 12.25
N GLY A 15 3.35 -5.52 13.26
CA GLY A 15 2.44 -4.38 13.17
C GLY A 15 3.15 -3.03 13.06
N THR A 16 4.36 -2.88 13.63
CA THR A 16 5.19 -1.69 13.39
C THR A 16 5.70 -1.65 11.96
N GLN A 17 6.13 -2.78 11.40
CA GLN A 17 6.58 -2.85 10.00
C GLN A 17 5.43 -2.56 9.02
N LEU A 18 4.23 -3.04 9.32
CA LEU A 18 3.02 -2.71 8.56
C LEU A 18 2.81 -1.19 8.53
N LEU A 19 2.87 -0.55 9.69
CA LEU A 19 2.71 0.91 9.81
C LEU A 19 3.80 1.67 9.02
N GLU A 20 5.04 1.20 9.04
CA GLU A 20 6.14 1.80 8.26
C GLU A 20 5.88 1.73 6.75
N VAL A 21 5.43 0.58 6.23
CA VAL A 21 5.04 0.44 4.82
C VAL A 21 3.84 1.32 4.48
N HIS A 22 2.84 1.44 5.36
CA HIS A 22 1.69 2.32 5.14
C HIS A 22 2.09 3.79 5.07
N ILE A 23 3.01 4.25 5.92
CA ILE A 23 3.52 5.62 5.89
C ILE A 23 4.21 5.87 4.55
N TRP A 24 5.10 4.96 4.14
CA TRP A 24 5.80 5.08 2.86
C TRP A 24 4.84 5.08 1.65
N LEU A 25 3.82 4.21 1.64
CA LEU A 25 2.83 4.18 0.56
C LEU A 25 2.00 5.46 0.51
N ARG A 26 1.69 6.08 1.66
CA ARG A 26 1.03 7.40 1.70
C ARG A 26 1.92 8.47 1.09
N GLU A 27 3.21 8.51 1.46
CA GLU A 27 4.19 9.45 0.90
C GLU A 27 4.32 9.28 -0.62
N MET A 28 4.39 8.05 -1.13
CA MET A 28 4.41 7.78 -2.56
C MET A 28 3.15 8.27 -3.29
N LEU A 29 1.97 8.15 -2.66
CA LEU A 29 0.72 8.66 -3.24
C LEU A 29 0.71 10.18 -3.26
N GLU A 30 1.13 10.83 -2.17
CA GLU A 30 1.23 12.30 -2.08
C GLU A 30 2.18 12.84 -3.16
N ASP A 31 3.35 12.23 -3.35
CA ASP A 31 4.30 12.59 -4.41
C ASP A 31 3.70 12.42 -5.83
N LEU A 32 2.87 11.38 -6.02
CA LEU A 32 2.17 11.15 -7.29
C LEU A 32 1.08 12.20 -7.52
N GLU A 33 0.30 12.54 -6.49
CA GLU A 33 -0.72 13.60 -6.52
C GLU A 33 -0.10 14.94 -6.94
N ASP A 34 1.01 15.34 -6.31
CA ASP A 34 1.73 16.57 -6.63
C ASP A 34 2.30 16.54 -8.06
N SER A 35 2.89 15.42 -8.47
CA SER A 35 3.41 15.25 -9.84
C SER A 35 2.32 15.37 -10.92
N ILE A 36 1.11 14.89 -10.63
CA ILE A 36 -0.06 14.99 -11.52
C ILE A 36 -0.49 16.46 -11.65
N GLU A 37 -0.61 17.18 -10.54
CA GLU A 37 -1.01 18.59 -10.56
C GLU A 37 0.02 19.47 -11.28
N ASP A 38 1.31 19.25 -11.03
CA ASP A 38 2.39 19.96 -11.71
C ASP A 38 2.39 19.71 -13.23
N TYR A 39 2.12 18.48 -13.67
CA TYR A 39 1.97 18.16 -15.09
C TYR A 39 0.83 18.98 -15.72
N PHE A 40 -0.34 19.05 -15.07
CA PHE A 40 -1.48 19.80 -15.59
C PHE A 40 -1.30 21.33 -15.51
N ASP A 41 -0.43 21.82 -14.63
CA ASP A 41 -0.03 23.22 -14.55
C ASP A 41 1.09 23.59 -15.55
N GLY A 42 1.56 22.62 -16.35
CA GLY A 42 2.59 22.81 -17.37
C GLY A 42 3.99 23.04 -16.81
N LYS A 43 4.23 22.67 -15.55
CA LYS A 43 5.50 22.84 -14.83
C LYS A 43 6.15 21.51 -14.41
N GLY A 44 5.40 20.42 -14.54
CA GLY A 44 5.78 19.11 -14.05
C GLY A 44 6.54 18.26 -15.05
N LEU A 45 6.64 16.98 -14.68
CA LEU A 45 7.31 15.96 -15.45
C LEU A 45 6.64 15.74 -16.82
N PRO A 46 7.41 15.37 -17.85
CA PRO A 46 6.84 14.83 -19.08
C PRO A 46 5.92 13.64 -18.78
N SER A 47 4.87 13.43 -19.60
CA SER A 47 3.88 12.37 -19.39
C SER A 47 4.49 10.96 -19.24
N LYS A 48 5.63 10.69 -19.87
CA LYS A 48 6.36 9.42 -19.73
C LYS A 48 6.87 9.17 -18.31
N ASP A 49 7.34 10.22 -17.63
CA ASP A 49 7.95 10.10 -16.31
C ASP A 49 6.84 10.04 -15.25
N LEU A 50 5.73 10.75 -15.48
CA LEU A 50 4.51 10.61 -14.70
C LEU A 50 3.93 9.19 -14.75
N ARG A 51 3.91 8.57 -15.94
CA ARG A 51 3.51 7.14 -16.08
C ARG A 51 4.44 6.22 -15.29
N ALA A 52 5.74 6.49 -15.29
CA ALA A 52 6.70 5.70 -14.52
C ALA A 52 6.49 5.85 -13.00
N HIS A 53 6.20 7.06 -12.52
CA HIS A 53 5.84 7.32 -11.11
C HIS A 53 4.60 6.52 -10.71
N CYS A 54 3.52 6.61 -11.50
CA CYS A 54 2.31 5.85 -11.25
C CYS A 54 2.56 4.34 -11.27
N LEU A 55 3.36 3.84 -12.22
CA LEU A 55 3.71 2.41 -12.29
C LEU A 55 4.46 1.95 -11.04
N SER A 56 5.39 2.75 -10.53
CA SER A 56 6.12 2.47 -9.30
C SER A 56 5.17 2.32 -8.11
N PHE A 57 4.33 3.34 -7.87
CA PHE A 57 3.32 3.33 -6.82
C PHE A 57 2.34 2.15 -6.95
N CYS A 58 1.76 1.95 -8.14
CA CYS A 58 0.82 0.86 -8.39
C CYS A 58 1.45 -0.51 -8.11
N THR A 59 2.72 -0.70 -8.50
CA THR A 59 3.43 -1.96 -8.29
C THR A 59 3.69 -2.20 -6.81
N ALA A 60 4.15 -1.19 -6.08
CA ALA A 60 4.39 -1.26 -4.65
C ALA A 60 3.10 -1.60 -3.87
N LEU A 61 2.01 -0.86 -4.12
CA LEU A 61 0.73 -1.08 -3.46
C LEU A 61 0.14 -2.45 -3.78
N THR A 62 0.23 -2.89 -5.05
CA THR A 62 -0.24 -4.23 -5.46
C THR A 62 0.55 -5.35 -4.78
N LYS A 63 1.88 -5.21 -4.69
CA LYS A 63 2.76 -6.17 -4.01
C LYS A 63 2.41 -6.28 -2.53
N HIS A 64 2.19 -5.15 -1.88
CA HIS A 64 1.79 -5.06 -0.49
C HIS A 64 0.45 -5.78 -0.23
N HIS A 65 -0.65 -5.36 -0.84
CA HIS A 65 -1.97 -5.97 -0.63
C HIS A 65 -2.01 -7.46 -1.02
N THR A 66 -1.34 -7.84 -2.12
CA THR A 66 -1.29 -9.25 -2.54
C THR A 66 -0.58 -10.11 -1.51
N GLY A 67 0.48 -9.58 -0.87
CA GLY A 67 1.22 -10.28 0.17
C GLY A 67 0.40 -10.43 1.45
N GLU A 68 -0.43 -9.44 1.80
CA GLU A 68 -1.36 -9.55 2.91
C GLU A 68 -2.45 -10.59 2.64
N ASP A 69 -3.09 -10.52 1.47
CA ASP A 69 -4.17 -11.43 1.07
C ASP A 69 -3.74 -12.89 1.09
N LYS A 70 -2.53 -13.16 0.60
CA LYS A 70 -1.99 -14.52 0.41
C LYS A 70 -1.11 -14.99 1.57
N GLY A 71 -0.59 -14.07 2.38
CA GLY A 71 0.34 -14.35 3.47
C GLY A 71 -0.24 -14.01 4.84
N ALA A 72 -0.43 -12.72 5.11
CA ALA A 72 -0.84 -12.25 6.43
C ALA A 72 -2.23 -12.73 6.84
N PHE A 73 -3.24 -12.52 5.99
CA PHE A 73 -4.63 -12.78 6.32
C PHE A 73 -4.91 -14.27 6.59
N PRO A 74 -4.36 -15.24 5.83
CA PRO A 74 -4.49 -16.65 6.18
C PRO A 74 -3.87 -17.00 7.54
N ALA A 75 -2.69 -16.45 7.86
CA ALA A 75 -2.04 -16.67 9.15
C ALA A 75 -2.87 -16.11 10.31
N ILE A 76 -3.35 -14.86 10.17
CA ILE A 76 -4.24 -14.23 11.15
C ILE A 76 -5.53 -15.04 11.31
N ALA A 77 -6.16 -15.49 10.23
CA ALA A 77 -7.42 -16.24 10.31
C ALA A 77 -7.30 -17.63 10.95
N ALA A 78 -6.08 -18.19 10.99
CA ALA A 78 -5.77 -19.45 11.66
C ALA A 78 -5.67 -19.28 13.18
N GLU A 79 -5.02 -18.22 13.64
CA GLU A 79 -4.81 -17.92 15.07
C GLU A 79 -5.97 -17.14 15.70
N PHE A 80 -6.63 -16.27 14.93
CA PHE A 80 -7.71 -15.36 15.35
C PHE A 80 -8.97 -15.52 14.46
N PRO A 81 -9.70 -16.66 14.58
CA PRO A 81 -10.90 -16.95 13.78
C PRO A 81 -11.98 -15.86 13.77
N GLU A 82 -12.08 -15.08 14.84
CA GLU A 82 -13.03 -13.98 15.01
C GLU A 82 -12.76 -12.80 14.06
N LEU A 83 -11.53 -12.67 13.55
CA LEU A 83 -11.15 -11.60 12.63
C LEU A 83 -11.52 -11.88 11.17
N ARG A 84 -12.06 -13.06 10.83
CA ARG A 84 -12.38 -13.41 9.43
C ARG A 84 -13.26 -12.37 8.72
N LYS A 85 -14.20 -11.74 9.42
CA LYS A 85 -15.01 -10.67 8.84
C LYS A 85 -14.14 -9.44 8.51
N VAL A 86 -13.27 -9.03 9.44
CA VAL A 86 -12.34 -7.91 9.23
C VAL A 86 -11.47 -8.15 8.01
N LEU A 87 -10.88 -9.35 7.91
CA LEU A 87 -10.02 -9.74 6.78
C LEU A 87 -10.81 -9.78 5.44
N SER A 88 -12.08 -10.19 5.47
CA SER A 88 -12.95 -10.16 4.29
C SER A 88 -13.32 -8.74 3.87
N ASP A 89 -13.53 -7.83 4.83
CA ASP A 89 -13.78 -6.43 4.55
C ASP A 89 -12.52 -5.80 3.90
N LEU A 90 -11.33 -6.04 4.46
CA LEU A 90 -10.05 -5.57 3.91
C LEU A 90 -9.78 -6.09 2.49
N ARG A 91 -10.04 -7.37 2.22
CA ARG A 91 -9.98 -7.93 0.85
C ARG A 91 -10.92 -7.22 -0.12
N SER A 92 -12.06 -6.75 0.35
CA SER A 92 -13.01 -6.01 -0.49
C SER A 92 -12.44 -4.64 -0.85
N ASP A 93 -11.81 -3.95 0.12
CA ASP A 93 -11.08 -2.71 -0.12
C ASP A 93 -9.91 -2.92 -1.12
N HIS A 94 -9.14 -4.01 -0.98
CA HIS A 94 -8.06 -4.35 -1.91
C HIS A 94 -8.56 -4.50 -3.36
N ASN A 95 -9.67 -5.20 -3.55
CA ASN A 95 -10.27 -5.36 -4.88
C ASN A 95 -10.76 -4.02 -5.46
N GLN A 96 -11.32 -3.15 -4.61
CA GLN A 96 -11.73 -1.81 -5.04
C GLN A 96 -10.51 -0.95 -5.43
N LEU A 97 -9.43 -0.98 -4.65
CA LEU A 97 -8.19 -0.28 -4.95
C LEU A 97 -7.56 -0.80 -6.23
N ASP A 98 -7.48 -2.12 -6.46
CA ASP A 98 -6.95 -2.69 -7.71
C ASP A 98 -7.74 -2.18 -8.95
N TRP A 99 -9.07 -2.11 -8.84
CA TRP A 99 -9.91 -1.56 -9.91
C TRP A 99 -9.60 -0.08 -10.19
N LEU A 100 -9.52 0.75 -9.14
CA LEU A 100 -9.22 2.18 -9.26
C LEU A 100 -7.81 2.42 -9.84
N LEU A 101 -6.80 1.70 -9.35
CA LEU A 101 -5.43 1.76 -9.88
C LEU A 101 -5.36 1.35 -11.35
N GLY A 102 -6.16 0.35 -11.75
CA GLY A 102 -6.32 -0.06 -13.13
C GLY A 102 -6.90 1.03 -14.03
N ASN A 103 -7.83 1.84 -13.53
CA ASN A 103 -8.40 2.99 -14.24
C ASN A 103 -7.41 4.15 -14.30
N LEU A 104 -6.76 4.49 -13.18
CA LEU A 104 -5.75 5.54 -13.11
C LEU A 104 -4.62 5.29 -14.11
N ARG A 105 -4.11 4.05 -14.17
CA ARG A 105 -3.09 3.67 -15.16
C ARG A 105 -3.56 3.91 -16.59
N LYS A 106 -4.79 3.51 -16.95
CA LYS A 106 -5.33 3.74 -18.30
C LYS A 106 -5.45 5.23 -18.62
N LEU A 107 -5.86 6.05 -17.66
CA LEU A 107 -5.94 7.50 -17.85
C LEU A 107 -4.55 8.11 -18.07
N LEU A 108 -3.55 7.69 -17.28
CA LEU A 108 -2.17 8.18 -17.40
C LEU A 108 -1.48 7.70 -18.68
N ASP A 109 -1.79 6.48 -19.14
CA ASP A 109 -1.36 5.94 -20.44
C ASP A 109 -1.91 6.74 -21.62
N ALA A 110 -3.11 7.30 -21.47
CA ALA A 110 -3.79 8.10 -22.48
C ALA A 110 -3.47 9.61 -22.40
N LEU A 111 -2.56 10.04 -21.51
CA LEU A 111 -2.25 11.46 -21.38
C LEU A 111 -1.72 12.08 -22.68
N PRO A 112 -2.24 13.25 -23.08
CA PRO A 112 -1.73 13.99 -24.22
C PRO A 112 -0.30 14.51 -23.98
N GLU A 113 0.38 14.94 -25.05
CA GLU A 113 1.65 15.67 -24.88
C GLU A 113 1.45 17.06 -24.26
N GLN A 114 0.31 17.68 -24.55
CA GLN A 114 -0.08 18.98 -24.02
C GLN A 114 -1.27 18.81 -23.07
N PRO A 115 -1.19 19.25 -21.81
CA PRO A 115 -2.28 19.12 -20.85
C PRO A 115 -3.56 19.83 -21.31
N ASP A 116 -4.72 19.23 -21.07
CA ASP A 116 -6.02 19.82 -21.35
C ASP A 116 -6.99 19.72 -20.15
N PRO A 117 -7.99 20.62 -20.05
CA PRO A 117 -8.88 20.67 -18.89
C PRO A 117 -9.78 19.45 -18.69
N ALA A 118 -10.18 18.77 -19.77
CA ALA A 118 -11.09 17.62 -19.67
C ALA A 118 -10.35 16.41 -19.09
N THR A 119 -9.15 16.14 -19.61
CA THR A 119 -8.26 15.09 -19.08
C THR A 119 -7.86 15.38 -17.63
N ARG A 120 -7.59 16.66 -17.28
CA ARG A 120 -7.32 17.07 -15.89
C ARG A 120 -8.42 16.66 -14.93
N ALA A 121 -9.67 16.95 -15.29
CA ALA A 121 -10.80 16.64 -14.43
C ALA A 121 -10.94 15.13 -14.18
N GLN A 122 -10.77 14.30 -15.23
CA GLN A 122 -10.87 12.85 -15.14
C GLN A 122 -9.76 12.23 -14.28
N VAL A 123 -8.50 12.64 -14.51
CA VAL A 123 -7.37 12.13 -13.72
C VAL A 123 -7.52 12.53 -12.25
N ARG A 124 -7.91 13.78 -11.97
CA ARG A 124 -8.10 14.27 -10.60
C ARG A 124 -9.22 13.52 -9.87
N GLU A 125 -10.33 13.23 -10.54
CA GLU A 125 -11.43 12.44 -9.96
C GLU A 125 -10.94 11.04 -9.55
N GLU A 126 -10.21 10.35 -10.42
CA GLU A 126 -9.71 9.00 -10.15
C GLU A 126 -8.68 8.99 -9.00
N VAL A 127 -7.77 9.96 -8.99
CA VAL A 127 -6.77 10.11 -7.91
C VAL A 127 -7.44 10.38 -6.56
N VAL A 128 -8.43 11.27 -6.52
CA VAL A 128 -9.21 11.53 -5.30
C VAL A 128 -9.93 10.27 -4.83
N ALA A 129 -10.45 9.44 -5.75
CA ALA A 129 -11.07 8.17 -5.41
C ALA A 129 -10.06 7.18 -4.78
N VAL A 130 -8.88 7.00 -5.39
CA VAL A 130 -7.79 6.17 -4.84
C VAL A 130 -7.40 6.65 -3.44
N SER A 131 -7.11 7.94 -3.29
CA SER A 131 -6.67 8.55 -2.04
C SER A 131 -7.69 8.41 -0.92
N SER A 132 -8.97 8.60 -1.25
CA SER A 132 -10.07 8.46 -0.28
C SER A 132 -10.19 7.03 0.24
N VAL A 133 -10.18 6.03 -0.66
CA VAL A 133 -10.29 4.62 -0.28
C VAL A 133 -9.07 4.20 0.52
N MET A 134 -7.86 4.49 0.03
CA MET A 134 -6.60 4.14 0.68
C MET A 134 -6.49 4.72 2.09
N ARG A 135 -6.91 5.98 2.28
CA ARG A 135 -6.94 6.60 3.61
C ARG A 135 -7.84 5.82 4.58
N THR A 136 -9.07 5.51 4.17
CA THR A 136 -10.02 4.79 5.04
C THR A 136 -9.59 3.35 5.30
N HIS A 137 -9.05 2.70 4.28
CA HIS A 137 -8.54 1.33 4.31
C HIS A 137 -7.41 1.18 5.32
N PHE A 138 -6.33 1.96 5.17
CA PHE A 138 -5.18 1.90 6.09
C PHE A 138 -5.58 2.23 7.54
N ILE A 139 -6.42 3.24 7.77
CA ILE A 139 -6.91 3.55 9.14
C ILE A 139 -7.64 2.34 9.74
N TYR A 140 -8.48 1.67 8.95
CA TYR A 140 -9.24 0.52 9.42
C TYR A 140 -8.32 -0.67 9.72
N GLU A 141 -7.39 -0.97 8.82
CA GLU A 141 -6.42 -2.04 8.99
C GLU A 141 -5.51 -1.82 10.19
N GLU A 142 -4.85 -0.66 10.27
CA GLU A 142 -3.94 -0.30 11.36
C GLU A 142 -4.63 -0.48 12.72
N LYS A 143 -5.88 0.03 12.82
CA LYS A 143 -6.69 -0.08 14.03
C LYS A 143 -7.03 -1.52 14.41
N LYS A 144 -7.15 -2.42 13.43
CA LYS A 144 -7.61 -3.80 13.65
C LYS A 144 -6.47 -4.79 13.80
N LEU A 145 -5.39 -4.62 13.05
CA LEU A 145 -4.39 -5.66 12.83
C LEU A 145 -3.03 -5.37 13.46
N ILE A 146 -2.67 -4.12 13.80
CA ILE A 146 -1.34 -3.82 14.37
C ILE A 146 -1.07 -4.63 15.65
N SER A 147 -1.98 -4.57 16.63
CA SER A 147 -1.80 -5.30 17.89
C SER A 147 -1.84 -6.81 17.71
N VAL A 148 -2.62 -7.29 16.73
CA VAL A 148 -2.71 -8.71 16.38
C VAL A 148 -1.37 -9.18 15.83
N LEU A 149 -0.86 -8.50 14.80
CA LEU A 149 0.43 -8.79 14.20
C LEU A 149 1.59 -8.72 15.19
N ASN A 150 1.57 -7.77 16.13
CA ASN A 150 2.57 -7.67 17.20
C ASN A 150 2.49 -8.81 18.23
N SER A 151 1.36 -9.50 18.32
CA SER A 151 1.18 -10.65 19.21
C SER A 151 1.50 -11.99 18.54
N MET A 152 1.58 -12.02 17.22
CA MET A 152 1.85 -13.24 16.46
C MET A 152 3.31 -13.65 16.56
N ASP A 153 3.54 -14.95 16.73
CA ASP A 153 4.86 -15.55 16.60
C ASP A 153 4.90 -16.45 15.36
N VAL A 154 5.37 -15.90 14.24
CA VAL A 154 5.54 -16.62 12.98
C VAL A 154 7.04 -16.81 12.71
N PRO A 155 7.64 -17.97 13.07
CA PRO A 155 9.09 -18.18 12.97
C PRO A 155 9.66 -17.92 11.58
N GLN A 156 8.93 -18.29 10.53
CA GLN A 156 9.35 -18.10 9.15
C GLN A 156 9.51 -16.61 8.79
N TRP A 157 8.65 -15.75 9.33
CA TRP A 157 8.72 -14.30 9.10
C TRP A 157 9.83 -13.63 9.92
N ARG A 158 10.25 -14.24 11.04
CA ARG A 158 11.41 -13.76 11.81
C ARG A 158 12.72 -14.04 11.07
N GLU A 159 12.82 -15.19 10.42
CA GLU A 159 14.00 -15.57 9.62
C GLU A 159 14.06 -14.80 8.29
N SER A 160 12.91 -14.59 7.66
CA SER A 160 12.79 -13.87 6.39
C SER A 160 11.52 -13.01 6.42
N PRO A 161 11.63 -11.70 6.76
CA PRO A 161 10.49 -10.80 6.78
C PRO A 161 9.76 -10.82 5.43
N PRO A 162 8.43 -11.00 5.41
CA PRO A 162 7.66 -11.02 4.18
C PRO A 162 7.86 -9.75 3.36
N ALA A 163 7.90 -9.90 2.03
CA ALA A 163 8.14 -8.79 1.12
C ALA A 163 7.07 -7.68 1.17
N PHE A 164 5.87 -7.96 1.72
CA PHE A 164 4.81 -6.95 1.89
C PHE A 164 5.00 -6.06 3.13
N LEU A 165 5.96 -6.40 4.00
CA LEU A 165 6.39 -5.62 5.16
C LEU A 165 7.69 -4.84 4.90
N GLN A 166 8.16 -4.83 3.66
CA GLN A 166 9.41 -4.18 3.28
C GLN A 166 9.13 -2.91 2.49
N ILE A 167 9.94 -1.89 2.75
CA ILE A 167 10.06 -0.67 1.93
C ILE A 167 11.19 -0.94 0.93
N ASP A 168 10.95 -0.66 -0.36
CA ASP A 168 11.93 -0.84 -1.45
C ASP A 168 12.61 0.49 -1.82
#